data_AF-A0A8S1B925-F1
#
_entry.id   AF-A0A8S1B925-F1
#
_cell.length_a   1.000
_cell.length_b   1.000
_cell.length_c   1.000
_cell.angle_alpha   90.00
_cell.angle_beta   90.00
_cell.angle_gamma   90.00
#
_symmetry.space_group_name_H-M   'P 1'
#
loop_
_entity.id
_entity.type
_entity.pdbx_description
1 polymer ?
#
loop_
_entity_poly.entity_id
_entity_poly.type
_entity_poly.pdbx_seq_one_letter_code
_entity_poly.pdbx_strand_id
1 'polypeptide(L)' 'MCLIKVIRGVHIEAAHIVKRRSIDQPLRISIVYDHSVYRLEEEKFDMINNTILPEAVKFWEQALKVRKTGGPIRLNR' A
#
# COMPACT_ATOMS: atom_id res chain seq x y z
N MET A 1 0.96 -32.14 20.64
CA MET A 1 -0.10 -33.14 20.42
C MET A 1 -1.25 -32.46 19.68
N CYS A 2 -1.34 -32.64 18.36
CA CYS A 2 -2.37 -32.03 17.52
C CYS A 2 -3.55 -33.03 17.43
N LEU A 3 -4.73 -32.65 17.92
CA LEU A 3 -5.92 -33.50 17.87
C LEU A 3 -6.49 -33.47 16.45
N ILE A 4 -6.27 -34.53 15.69
CA ILE A 4 -6.82 -34.71 14.33
C ILE A 4 -8.31 -35.05 14.47
N LYS A 5 -9.19 -34.20 13.93
CA LYS A 5 -10.65 -34.43 13.96
C LYS A 5 -11.08 -35.13 12.67
N VAL A 6 -11.60 -36.35 12.78
CA VAL A 6 -12.10 -37.15 11.65
C VAL A 6 -13.62 -37.07 11.63
N ILE A 7 -14.20 -36.69 10.48
CA ILE A 7 -15.66 -36.72 10.24
C ILE A 7 -15.88 -37.57 8.99
N ARG A 8 -16.72 -38.61 9.08
CA ARG A 8 -17.05 -39.53 7.97
C ARG A 8 -15.81 -40.14 7.27
N GLY A 9 -14.77 -40.48 8.03
CA GLY A 9 -13.55 -41.10 7.49
C GLY A 9 -12.61 -40.14 6.74
N VAL A 10 -12.92 -38.84 6.71
CA VAL A 10 -12.07 -37.82 6.09
C VAL A 10 -11.28 -37.07 7.17
N HIS A 11 -9.96 -36.95 6.96
CA HIS A 11 -9.06 -36.15 7.79
C HIS A 11 -9.27 -34.67 7.46
N ILE A 12 -9.78 -33.91 8.42
CA ILE A 12 -9.97 -32.47 8.25
C ILE A 12 -8.73 -31.78 8.81
N GLU A 13 -7.96 -31.12 7.93
CA GLU A 13 -6.88 -30.23 8.37
C GLU A 13 -7.43 -29.13 9.27
N ALA A 14 -6.62 -28.64 10.21
CA ALA A 14 -7.02 -27.54 11.06
C ALA A 14 -7.49 -26.35 10.21
N ALA A 15 -8.58 -25.70 10.62
CA ALA A 15 -9.13 -24.57 9.88
C ALA A 15 -8.01 -23.55 9.60
N HIS A 16 -7.81 -23.20 8.33
CA HIS A 16 -6.85 -22.17 7.95
C HIS A 16 -7.35 -20.81 8.43
N ILE A 17 -6.96 -20.43 9.65
CA ILE A 17 -7.31 -19.14 10.25
C ILE A 17 -6.41 -18.08 9.59
N VAL A 18 -6.93 -17.42 8.56
CA VAL A 18 -6.29 -16.23 7.99
C VAL A 18 -6.40 -15.10 9.02
N LYS A 19 -5.35 -14.92 9.84
CA LYS A 19 -5.24 -13.70 10.66
C LYS A 19 -5.14 -12.51 9.72
N ARG A 20 -6.23 -11.73 9.61
CA ARG A 20 -6.22 -10.47 8.87
C ARG A 20 -5.11 -9.59 9.48
N ARG A 21 -4.09 -9.28 8.68
CA ARG A 21 -3.04 -8.33 9.07
C ARG A 21 -3.67 -6.94 9.20
N SER A 22 -3.25 -6.18 10.21
CA SER A 22 -3.83 -4.88 10.53
C SER A 22 -3.53 -3.84 9.43
N ILE A 23 -4.46 -2.90 9.24
CA ILE A 23 -4.45 -1.89 8.16
C ILE A 23 -4.30 -0.50 8.80
N ASP A 24 -3.16 -0.29 9.46
CA ASP A 24 -3.02 0.82 10.42
C ASP A 24 -2.08 1.93 9.96
N GLN A 25 -1.51 1.83 8.74
CA GLN A 25 -0.55 2.82 8.26
C GLN A 25 -1.10 3.67 7.11
N PRO A 26 -0.77 4.97 7.07
CA PRO A 26 -1.03 5.81 5.92
C PRO A 26 -0.21 5.33 4.71
N LEU A 27 -0.76 5.51 3.51
CA LEU A 27 -0.05 5.23 2.26
C LEU A 27 1.24 6.07 2.19
N ARG A 28 2.33 5.49 1.67
CA ARG A 28 3.56 6.24 1.36
C ARG A 28 3.59 6.55 -0.13
N ILE A 29 3.72 7.82 -0.50
CA ILE A 29 3.74 8.27 -1.90
C ILE A 29 5.11 8.88 -2.22
N SER A 30 5.67 8.55 -3.37
CA SER A 30 6.87 9.18 -3.91
C SER A 30 6.52 9.78 -5.27
N ILE A 31 6.84 11.06 -5.47
CA ILE A 31 6.61 11.77 -6.72
C ILE A 31 7.92 11.83 -7.50
N VAL A 32 7.85 11.50 -8.78
CA VAL A 32 8.97 11.63 -9.73
C VAL A 32 8.43 12.30 -10.98
N TYR A 33 9.07 13.38 -11.40
CA TYR A 33 8.76 14.06 -12.65
C TYR A 33 9.66 13.56 -13.77
N ASP A 34 9.15 13.58 -14.99
CA ASP A 34 9.98 13.48 -16.18
C ASP A 34 10.54 14.87 -16.54
N HIS A 35 11.32 14.98 -17.62
CA HIS A 35 11.87 16.27 -18.04
C HIS A 35 10.81 17.23 -18.65
N SER A 36 9.56 16.80 -18.82
CA SER A 36 8.54 17.63 -19.46
C SER A 36 8.09 18.81 -18.60
N VAL A 37 8.22 18.71 -17.27
CA VAL A 37 7.85 19.80 -16.34
C VAL A 37 8.66 21.08 -16.56
N TYR A 38 9.85 21.01 -17.14
CA TYR A 38 10.65 22.20 -17.48
C TYR A 38 10.09 23.00 -18.66
N ARG A 39 9.09 22.45 -19.39
CA ARG A 39 8.41 23.15 -20.48
C ARG A 39 7.21 23.98 -20.00
N LEU A 40 6.83 23.83 -18.73
CA LEU A 40 5.77 24.63 -18.14
C LEU A 40 6.26 26.05 -17.87
N GLU A 41 5.33 27.00 -17.94
CA GLU A 41 5.57 28.35 -17.41
C GLU A 41 5.88 28.26 -15.91
N GLU A 42 6.79 29.12 -15.44
CA GLU A 42 7.28 29.13 -14.05
C GLU A 42 6.14 29.20 -13.04
N GLU A 43 5.15 30.08 -13.27
CA GLU A 43 3.98 30.23 -12.41
C GLU A 43 3.17 28.92 -12.26
N LYS A 44 3.01 28.17 -13.35
CA LYS A 44 2.28 26.89 -13.34
C LYS A 44 3.09 25.82 -12.63
N PHE A 45 4.40 25.79 -12.85
CA PHE A 45 5.29 24.87 -12.16
C PHE A 45 5.26 25.10 -10.65
N ASP A 46 5.35 26.36 -10.22
CA ASP A 46 5.30 26.73 -8.81
C ASP A 46 3.96 26.37 -8.17
N MET A 47 2.84 26.65 -8.83
CA MET A 47 1.51 26.28 -8.34
C MET A 47 1.37 24.76 -8.18
N ILE A 48 1.82 23.99 -9.18
CA ILE A 48 1.74 22.54 -9.15
C ILE A 48 2.59 21.96 -8.02
N ASN A 49 3.84 22.42 -7.92
CA ASN A 49 4.82 21.85 -7.00
C ASN A 49 4.58 22.27 -5.54
N ASN A 50 4.15 23.51 -5.32
CA ASN A 50 4.04 24.08 -3.96
C ASN A 50 2.63 24.01 -3.38
N THR A 51 1.59 23.81 -4.20
CA THR A 51 0.19 23.79 -3.74
C THR A 51 -0.51 22.49 -4.11
N ILE A 52 -0.67 22.22 -5.40
CA ILE A 52 -1.56 21.15 -5.88
C ILE A 52 -1.05 19.78 -5.44
N LEU A 53 0.22 19.47 -5.67
CA LEU A 53 0.78 18.15 -5.38
C LEU A 53 0.90 17.87 -3.87
N PRO A 54 1.39 18.80 -3.03
CA PRO A 54 1.36 18.60 -1.59
C PRO A 54 -0.05 18.33 -1.04
N GLU A 55 -1.05 19.04 -1.54
CA GLU A 55 -2.45 18.86 -1.12
C GLU A 55 -3.00 17.50 -1.56
N ALA A 56 -2.76 17.13 -2.83
CA ALA A 56 -3.18 15.83 -3.37
C ALA A 56 -2.51 14.67 -2.63
N VAL A 57 -1.20 14.74 -2.36
CA VAL A 57 -0.48 13.73 -1.58
C VAL A 57 -1.11 13.59 -0.20
N LYS A 58 -1.27 14.69 0.53
CA LYS A 58 -1.87 14.68 1.87
C LYS A 58 -3.26 14.04 1.87
N PHE A 59 -4.09 14.35 0.88
CA PHE A 59 -5.41 13.75 0.73
C PHE A 59 -5.30 12.22 0.55
N TRP A 60 -4.48 11.76 -0.39
CA TRP A 60 -4.36 10.33 -0.70
C TRP A 60 -3.69 9.51 0.40
N GLU A 61 -2.70 10.08 1.11
CA GLU A 61 -2.08 9.45 2.28
C GLU A 61 -3.10 9.14 3.39
N GLN A 62 -4.11 10.00 3.54
CA GLN A 62 -5.16 9.87 4.55
C GLN A 62 -6.35 9.04 4.06
N ALA A 63 -6.74 9.19 2.80
CA ALA A 63 -7.87 8.51 2.21
C ALA A 63 -7.61 7.00 2.06
N LEU A 64 -6.36 6.60 1.83
CA LEU A 64 -5.97 5.22 1.56
C LEU A 64 -5.20 4.62 2.75
N LYS A 65 -5.76 3.58 3.36
CA LYS A 65 -5.07 2.81 4.41
C LYS A 65 -4.33 1.62 3.81
N VAL A 66 -3.06 1.46 4.15
CA VAL A 66 -2.23 0.35 3.67
C VAL A 66 -1.91 -0.66 4.76
N ARG A 67 -1.70 -1.91 4.33
CA ARG A 67 -1.22 -2.99 5.19
C ARG A 67 0.29 -2.88 5.36
N LYS A 68 0.79 -3.09 6.58
CA LYS A 68 2.24 -3.18 6.81
C LYS A 68 2.84 -4.30 5.99
N THR A 69 3.96 -4.04 5.32
CA THR A 69 4.71 -5.07 4.62
C THR A 69 5.31 -6.03 5.64
N GLY A 70 4.92 -7.30 5.60
CA GLY A 70 5.37 -8.33 6.55
C GLY A 70 6.79 -8.88 6.29
N GLY A 71 7.53 -8.29 5.36
CA GLY A 71 8.85 -8.72 4.91
C GLY A 71 9.31 -7.86 3.72
N PRO A 72 10.56 -7.99 3.24
CA PRO A 72 11.06 -7.21 2.11
C PRO A 72 10.25 -7.49 0.83
N ILE A 73 9.87 -6.43 0.11
CA ILE A 73 9.24 -6.54 -1.22
C ILE A 73 10.33 -6.91 -2.22
N ARG A 74 10.21 -8.08 -2.84
CA ARG A 74 11.09 -8.45 -3.97
C ARG A 74 10.51 -7.83 -5.22
N LEU A 75 11.26 -6.91 -5.82
CA LEU A 75 10.95 -6.34 -7.12
C LEU A 75 11.69 -7.17 -8.18
N ASN A 76 10.99 -7.62 -9.21
CA ASN A 76 11.65 -8.11 -10.40
C ASN A 76 12.29 -6.91 -11.11
N ARG A 77 13.55 -7.08 -11.52
CA ARG A 77 14.29 -6.14 -12.36
C ARG A 77 14.17 -6.55 -13.81
#